data_AF-A0A9P1FH02-F1
#
_entry.id   AF-A0A9P1FH02-F1
#
_cell.length_a   1.000
_cell.length_b   1.000
_cell.length_c   1.000
_cell.angle_alpha   90.00
_cell.angle_beta   90.00
_cell.angle_gamma   90.00
#
_symmetry.space_group_name_H-M   'P 1'
#
loop_
_entity.id
_entity.type
_entity.pdbx_description
1 polymer ?
#
loop_
_entity_poly.entity_id
_entity_poly.type
_entity_poly.pdbx_seq_one_letter_code
_entity_poly.pdbx_strand_id
1 'polypeptide(L)'
;MELLAAGAAGAGVLSYNRKNFMFDKEQFREKAYFSQEMKIRKHELYREDIRDLTDLTVSKMDVYMVINVLQLLFCVLLFTEGMPQPGLTPLWLHWILAATSGSGVLYFVLSLWLAMHASIAAHSFGVRLLTQFVRLPVPNLQQIDSAAAKAKDYEALSLGQILRIPVLQQQLRKLTAAMGDLTTEEVEDTTGMQDNFLPEVSAVSVEETASLKHIQLYRELQANWQAYDAYSRVSMAMGTNQLLQSINAYCLGVLLSETQTGWAAACCMAVISSVAWLIVRHDRSKCGDCPRVQMPQTLF
;
A
#
# COMPACT_ATOMS: atom_id res chain seq x y z
N MET A 1 52.40 -41.54 37.59
CA MET A 1 51.74 -40.22 37.66
C MET A 1 51.38 -39.65 36.29
N GLU A 2 52.01 -40.07 35.19
CA GLU A 2 51.72 -39.50 33.85
C GLU A 2 50.35 -39.90 33.26
N LEU A 3 49.84 -41.09 33.56
CA LEU A 3 48.49 -41.52 33.12
C LEU A 3 47.35 -40.74 33.79
N LEU A 4 47.56 -40.28 35.04
CA LEU A 4 46.61 -39.42 35.75
C LEU A 4 46.64 -37.97 35.23
N ALA A 5 47.83 -37.46 34.88
CA ALA A 5 47.98 -36.14 34.24
C ALA A 5 47.37 -36.11 32.83
N ALA A 6 47.55 -37.17 32.03
CA ALA A 6 46.91 -37.31 30.72
C ALA A 6 45.38 -37.41 30.81
N GLY A 7 44.86 -38.12 31.81
CA GLY A 7 43.42 -38.18 32.09
C GLY A 7 42.80 -36.84 32.50
N ALA A 8 43.51 -36.05 33.32
CA ALA A 8 43.08 -34.71 33.72
C ALA A 8 43.09 -33.71 32.55
N ALA A 9 44.12 -33.76 31.69
CA ALA A 9 44.20 -32.93 30.49
C ALA A 9 43.11 -33.29 29.46
N GLY A 10 42.84 -34.59 29.25
CA GLY A 10 41.78 -35.06 28.37
C GLY A 10 40.37 -34.66 28.84
N ALA A 11 40.12 -34.76 30.15
CA ALA A 11 38.87 -34.28 30.75
C ALA A 11 38.68 -32.76 30.57
N GLY A 12 39.77 -31.99 30.69
CA GLY A 12 39.77 -30.54 30.44
C GLY A 12 39.36 -30.19 29.01
N VAL A 13 39.97 -30.83 28.01
CA VAL A 13 39.69 -30.57 26.58
C VAL A 13 38.25 -30.97 26.21
N LEU A 14 37.74 -32.09 26.72
CA LEU A 14 36.35 -32.50 26.51
C LEU A 14 35.36 -31.51 27.14
N SER A 15 35.64 -31.04 28.36
CA SER A 15 34.78 -30.06 29.02
C SER A 15 34.76 -28.70 28.29
N TYR A 16 35.89 -28.29 27.72
CA TYR A 16 36.01 -27.09 26.91
C TYR A 16 35.20 -27.21 25.61
N ASN A 17 35.36 -28.30 24.87
CA ASN A 17 34.66 -28.51 23.61
C ASN A 17 33.15 -28.63 23.80
N ARG A 18 32.70 -29.27 24.88
CA ARG A 18 31.28 -29.32 25.25
C ARG A 18 30.72 -27.93 25.55
N LYS A 19 31.45 -27.09 26.30
CA LYS A 19 31.04 -25.71 26.58
C LYS A 19 30.98 -24.87 25.30
N ASN A 20 31.97 -24.99 24.41
CA ASN A 20 31.98 -24.27 23.14
C ASN A 20 30.82 -24.69 22.24
N PHE A 21 30.55 -26.00 22.14
CA PHE A 21 29.39 -26.49 21.38
C PHE A 21 28.08 -25.93 21.93
N MET A 22 27.90 -25.92 23.25
CA MET A 22 26.69 -25.36 23.87
C MET A 22 26.56 -23.85 23.60
N PHE A 23 27.68 -23.11 23.65
CA PHE A 23 27.73 -21.69 23.31
C PHE A 23 27.37 -21.43 21.83
N ASP A 24 27.97 -22.18 20.90
CA ASP A 24 27.67 -22.07 19.47
C ASP A 24 26.18 -22.36 19.21
N LYS A 25 25.62 -23.41 19.84
CA LYS A 25 24.20 -23.77 19.73
C LYS A 25 23.28 -22.68 20.28
N GLU A 26 23.67 -22.02 21.37
CA GLU A 26 22.94 -20.89 21.91
C GLU A 26 22.90 -19.70 20.93
N GLN A 27 24.02 -19.37 20.29
CA GLN A 27 24.08 -18.34 19.25
C GLN A 27 23.22 -18.71 18.02
N PHE A 28 23.24 -19.96 17.59
CA PHE A 28 22.38 -20.42 16.49
C PHE A 28 20.90 -20.28 16.83
N ARG A 29 20.51 -20.60 18.07
CA ARG A 29 19.15 -20.44 18.56
C ARG A 29 18.74 -18.97 18.58
N GLU A 30 19.59 -18.09 19.08
CA GLU A 30 19.36 -16.63 19.09
C GLU A 30 19.20 -16.08 17.68
N LYS A 31 20.09 -16.45 16.75
CA LYS A 31 19.99 -16.08 15.34
C LYS A 31 18.68 -16.58 14.69
N ALA A 32 18.24 -17.78 15.05
CA ALA A 32 16.98 -18.34 14.55
C ALA A 32 15.77 -17.52 15.06
N TYR A 33 15.74 -17.17 16.35
CA TYR A 33 14.71 -16.30 16.91
C TYR A 33 14.71 -14.92 16.27
N PHE A 34 15.89 -14.30 16.13
CA PHE A 34 16.01 -13.00 15.46
C PHE A 34 15.53 -13.04 14.00
N SER A 35 15.85 -14.12 13.27
CA SER A 35 15.33 -14.31 11.91
C SER A 35 13.80 -14.46 11.86
N GLN A 36 13.21 -15.14 12.85
CA GLN A 36 11.75 -15.24 12.98
C GLN A 36 11.12 -13.89 13.33
N GLU A 37 11.71 -13.15 14.25
CA GLU A 37 11.27 -11.81 14.64
C GLU A 37 11.29 -10.84 13.44
N MET A 38 12.36 -10.85 12.64
CA MET A 38 12.45 -10.05 11.42
C MET A 38 11.38 -10.42 10.40
N LYS A 39 11.00 -11.70 10.28
CA LYS A 39 9.89 -12.14 9.42
C LYS A 39 8.55 -11.64 9.95
N ILE A 40 8.31 -11.72 11.25
CA ILE A 40 7.08 -11.22 11.87
C ILE A 40 6.95 -9.71 11.63
N ARG A 41 8.00 -8.94 11.93
CA ARG A 41 8.03 -7.49 11.72
C ARG A 41 7.80 -7.10 10.26
N LYS A 42 8.38 -7.83 9.32
CA LYS A 42 8.11 -7.65 7.88
C LYS A 42 6.63 -7.86 7.54
N HIS A 43 6.00 -8.87 8.13
CA HIS A 43 4.57 -9.11 7.92
C HIS A 43 3.68 -8.09 8.63
N GLU A 44 4.11 -7.51 9.75
CA GLU A 44 3.42 -6.40 10.40
C GLU A 44 3.41 -5.15 9.52
N LEU A 45 4.56 -4.80 8.94
CA LEU A 45 4.65 -3.70 7.96
C LEU A 45 3.69 -3.91 6.78
N TYR A 46 3.63 -5.13 6.24
CA TYR A 46 2.68 -5.43 5.15
C TYR A 46 1.20 -5.28 5.54
N ARG A 47 0.86 -5.45 6.82
CA ARG A 47 -0.51 -5.25 7.30
C ARG A 47 -0.82 -3.77 7.48
N GLU A 48 0.16 -3.00 7.92
CA GLU A 48 0.07 -1.54 8.03
C GLU A 48 -0.08 -0.91 6.65
N ASP A 49 0.75 -1.28 5.68
CA ASP A 49 0.66 -0.78 4.30
C ASP A 49 -0.74 -1.00 3.68
N ILE A 50 -1.33 -2.18 3.89
CA ILE A 50 -2.67 -2.48 3.37
C ILE A 50 -3.73 -1.59 4.05
N ARG A 51 -3.62 -1.37 5.37
CA ARG A 51 -4.56 -0.51 6.10
C ARG A 51 -4.46 0.93 5.61
N ASP A 52 -3.25 1.44 5.49
CA ASP A 52 -3.01 2.82 5.05
C ASP A 52 -3.55 3.05 3.63
N LEU A 53 -3.34 2.09 2.72
CA LEU A 53 -3.88 2.15 1.35
C LEU A 53 -5.42 2.12 1.33
N THR A 54 -6.04 1.30 2.18
CA THR A 54 -7.50 1.22 2.26
C THR A 54 -8.09 2.47 2.91
N ASP A 55 -7.46 2.98 3.97
CA ASP A 55 -7.90 4.16 4.71
C ASP A 55 -7.77 5.42 3.86
N LEU A 56 -6.73 5.53 3.04
CA LEU A 56 -6.60 6.61 2.06
C LEU A 56 -7.77 6.60 1.07
N THR A 57 -8.18 5.42 0.62
CA THR A 57 -9.30 5.29 -0.33
C THR A 57 -10.63 5.65 0.32
N VAL A 58 -10.88 5.16 1.53
CA VAL A 58 -12.11 5.45 2.30
C VAL A 58 -12.18 6.95 2.63
N SER A 59 -11.11 7.51 3.18
CA SER A 59 -11.04 8.94 3.51
C SER A 59 -11.29 9.82 2.28
N LYS A 60 -10.80 9.43 1.10
CA LYS A 60 -11.07 10.15 -0.15
C LYS A 60 -12.55 10.09 -0.54
N MET A 61 -13.18 8.91 -0.42
CA MET A 61 -14.61 8.75 -0.76
C MET A 61 -15.51 9.52 0.21
N ASP A 62 -15.16 9.58 1.49
CA ASP A 62 -15.91 10.31 2.51
C ASP A 62 -15.91 11.82 2.22
N VAL A 63 -14.78 12.37 1.76
CA VAL A 63 -14.70 13.77 1.31
C VAL A 63 -15.64 14.04 0.13
N TYR A 64 -15.72 13.13 -0.85
CA TYR A 64 -16.67 13.25 -1.96
C TYR A 64 -18.12 13.21 -1.47
N MET A 65 -18.43 12.33 -0.51
CA MET A 65 -19.76 12.23 0.08
C MET A 65 -20.18 13.55 0.74
N VAL A 66 -19.32 14.16 1.55
CA VAL A 66 -19.60 15.43 2.23
C VAL A 66 -19.83 16.57 1.23
N ILE A 67 -18.98 16.69 0.21
CA ILE A 67 -19.11 17.73 -0.82
C ILE A 67 -20.42 17.56 -1.60
N ASN A 68 -20.75 16.32 -2.00
CA ASN A 68 -21.97 16.02 -2.72
C ASN A 68 -23.23 16.34 -1.90
N VAL A 69 -23.25 16.05 -0.59
CA VAL A 69 -24.38 16.39 0.28
C VAL A 69 -24.57 17.91 0.38
N LEU A 70 -23.48 18.67 0.49
CA LEU A 70 -23.55 20.13 0.53
C LEU A 70 -24.08 20.71 -0.79
N GLN A 71 -23.60 20.21 -1.93
CA GLN A 71 -24.06 20.65 -3.25
C GLN A 71 -25.52 20.24 -3.51
N LEU A 72 -25.91 19.05 -3.08
CA LEU A 72 -27.28 18.56 -3.14
C LEU A 72 -28.21 19.50 -2.34
N LEU A 73 -27.80 19.93 -1.15
CA LEU A 73 -28.56 20.90 -0.36
C LEU A 73 -28.76 22.23 -1.13
N PHE A 74 -27.73 22.76 -1.78
CA PHE A 74 -27.86 23.96 -2.61
C PHE A 74 -28.83 23.75 -3.80
N CYS A 75 -28.80 22.59 -4.46
CA CYS A 75 -29.76 22.25 -5.50
C CYS A 75 -31.20 22.23 -4.97
N VAL A 76 -31.43 21.63 -3.81
CA VAL A 76 -32.77 21.56 -3.20
C VAL A 76 -33.25 22.95 -2.81
N LEU A 77 -32.41 23.77 -2.17
CA LEU A 77 -32.76 25.15 -1.79
C LEU A 77 -33.13 26.00 -3.01
N LEU A 78 -32.36 25.87 -4.10
CA LEU A 78 -32.62 26.61 -5.33
C LEU A 78 -33.90 26.12 -6.03
N PHE A 79 -34.26 24.84 -5.85
CA PHE A 79 -35.52 24.28 -6.35
C PHE A 79 -36.73 24.75 -5.53
N THR A 80 -36.62 24.88 -4.20
CA THR A 80 -37.75 25.25 -3.33
C THR A 80 -37.94 26.75 -3.21
N GLU A 81 -36.87 27.51 -2.98
CA GLU A 81 -36.92 28.96 -2.70
C GLU A 81 -36.53 29.81 -3.91
N GLY A 82 -35.80 29.24 -4.87
CA GLY A 82 -35.28 29.96 -6.04
C GLY A 82 -36.29 30.16 -7.16
N MET A 83 -37.55 29.78 -6.98
CA MET A 83 -38.57 29.93 -8.01
C MET A 83 -39.00 31.40 -8.11
N PRO A 84 -38.79 32.08 -9.26
CA PRO A 84 -39.22 33.46 -9.42
C PRO A 84 -40.74 33.57 -9.38
N GLN A 85 -41.28 34.75 -9.05
CA GLN A 85 -42.72 34.94 -8.89
C GLN A 85 -43.48 34.61 -10.20
N PRO A 86 -44.56 33.81 -10.11
CA PRO A 86 -45.34 33.44 -11.28
C PRO A 86 -46.04 34.69 -11.85
N GLY A 87 -45.73 35.01 -13.10
CA GLY A 87 -46.33 36.14 -13.84
C GLY A 87 -45.32 37.19 -14.33
N LEU A 88 -44.18 37.34 -13.65
CA LEU A 88 -43.14 38.31 -14.05
C LEU A 88 -42.08 37.67 -14.97
N THR A 89 -41.82 36.37 -14.80
CA THR A 89 -40.83 35.63 -15.58
C THR A 89 -41.49 34.69 -16.58
N PRO A 90 -40.88 34.47 -17.75
CA PRO A 90 -41.47 33.63 -18.78
C PRO A 90 -41.49 32.15 -18.39
N LEU A 91 -42.53 31.42 -18.81
CA LEU A 91 -42.76 30.02 -18.42
C LEU A 91 -41.62 29.09 -18.85
N TRP A 92 -41.00 29.32 -20.01
CA TRP A 92 -39.89 28.49 -20.51
C TRP A 92 -38.69 28.49 -19.56
N LEU A 93 -38.44 29.61 -18.86
CA LEU A 93 -37.30 29.73 -17.94
C LEU A 93 -37.51 28.87 -16.68
N HIS A 94 -38.74 28.78 -16.19
CA HIS A 94 -39.09 27.91 -15.06
C HIS A 94 -38.85 26.45 -15.39
N TRP A 95 -39.21 26.01 -16.60
CA TRP A 95 -38.97 24.63 -17.04
C TRP A 95 -37.47 24.31 -17.13
N ILE A 96 -36.66 25.25 -17.63
CA ILE A 96 -35.20 25.08 -17.67
C ILE A 96 -34.61 25.01 -16.25
N LEU A 97 -35.04 25.90 -15.36
CA LEU A 97 -34.60 25.91 -13.95
C LEU A 97 -34.95 24.58 -13.26
N ALA A 98 -36.21 24.15 -13.39
CA ALA A 98 -36.66 22.88 -12.81
C ALA A 98 -35.94 21.66 -13.39
N ALA A 99 -35.70 21.62 -14.71
CA ALA A 99 -35.01 20.52 -15.36
C ALA A 99 -33.52 20.45 -14.99
N THR A 100 -32.83 21.59 -14.92
CA THR A 100 -31.41 21.66 -14.54
C THR A 100 -31.21 21.37 -13.05
N SER A 101 -32.05 21.92 -12.18
CA SER A 101 -32.07 21.57 -10.75
C SER A 101 -32.36 20.08 -10.53
N GLY A 102 -33.40 19.54 -11.18
CA GLY A 102 -33.78 18.14 -11.05
C GLY A 102 -32.71 17.18 -11.55
N SER A 103 -32.08 17.48 -12.69
CA SER A 103 -30.95 16.69 -13.19
C SER A 103 -29.73 16.80 -12.28
N GLY A 104 -29.44 17.97 -11.71
CA GLY A 104 -28.39 18.16 -10.69
C GLY A 104 -28.60 17.25 -9.47
N VAL A 105 -29.83 17.23 -8.93
CA VAL A 105 -30.20 16.34 -7.81
C VAL A 105 -29.95 14.88 -8.16
N LEU A 106 -30.40 14.41 -9.32
CA LEU A 106 -30.20 13.03 -9.76
C LEU A 106 -28.71 12.67 -9.88
N TYR A 107 -27.89 13.55 -10.45
CA TYR A 107 -26.44 13.32 -10.57
C TYR A 107 -25.73 13.29 -9.21
N PHE A 108 -26.10 14.15 -8.27
CA PHE A 108 -25.53 14.14 -6.93
C PHE A 108 -25.93 12.90 -6.13
N VAL A 109 -27.19 12.46 -6.22
CA VAL A 109 -27.64 11.20 -5.60
C VAL A 109 -26.90 10.00 -6.19
N LEU A 110 -26.74 9.95 -7.52
CA LEU A 110 -25.97 8.89 -8.18
C LEU A 110 -24.50 8.91 -7.75
N SER A 111 -23.88 10.10 -7.67
CA SER A 111 -22.49 10.24 -7.20
C SER A 111 -22.32 9.77 -5.75
N LEU A 112 -23.27 10.11 -4.88
CA LEU A 112 -23.32 9.68 -3.47
C LEU A 112 -23.42 8.16 -3.36
N TRP A 113 -24.33 7.55 -4.13
CA TRP A 113 -24.54 6.11 -4.18
C TRP A 113 -23.26 5.38 -4.61
N LEU A 114 -22.61 5.85 -5.68
CA LEU A 114 -21.37 5.27 -6.19
C LEU A 114 -20.20 5.44 -5.20
N ALA A 115 -20.07 6.61 -4.56
CA ALA A 115 -19.04 6.86 -3.54
C ALA A 115 -19.23 5.93 -2.33
N MET A 116 -20.47 5.75 -1.87
CA MET A 116 -20.81 4.86 -0.77
C MET A 116 -20.46 3.40 -1.11
N HIS A 117 -20.82 2.94 -2.32
CA HIS A 117 -20.43 1.60 -2.77
C HIS A 117 -18.92 1.41 -2.88
N ALA A 118 -18.19 2.41 -3.40
CA ALA A 118 -16.74 2.36 -3.48
C ALA A 118 -16.09 2.26 -2.07
N SER A 119 -16.58 3.06 -1.11
CA SER A 119 -16.10 3.06 0.28
C SER A 119 -16.33 1.70 0.97
N ILE A 120 -17.55 1.17 0.91
CA ILE A 120 -17.90 -0.12 1.51
C ILE A 120 -17.10 -1.26 0.85
N ALA A 121 -16.95 -1.23 -0.47
CA ALA A 121 -16.18 -2.23 -1.20
C ALA A 121 -14.70 -2.21 -0.78
N ALA A 122 -14.06 -1.03 -0.78
CA ALA A 122 -12.66 -0.87 -0.38
C ALA A 122 -12.41 -1.38 1.05
N HIS A 123 -13.28 -1.03 2.00
CA HIS A 123 -13.16 -1.49 3.39
C HIS A 123 -13.33 -3.02 3.51
N SER A 124 -14.33 -3.59 2.85
CA SER A 124 -14.58 -5.05 2.90
C SER A 124 -13.44 -5.86 2.29
N PHE A 125 -12.85 -5.39 1.18
CA PHE A 125 -11.70 -6.03 0.55
C PHE A 125 -10.42 -5.84 1.37
N GLY A 126 -10.24 -4.69 2.01
CA GLY A 126 -9.14 -4.45 2.96
C GLY A 126 -9.12 -5.47 4.10
N VAL A 127 -10.28 -5.66 4.76
CA VAL A 127 -10.41 -6.68 5.82
C VAL A 127 -10.18 -8.09 5.29
N ARG A 128 -10.69 -8.40 4.09
CA ARG A 128 -10.48 -9.71 3.44
C ARG A 128 -9.00 -9.98 3.15
N LEU A 129 -8.25 -8.98 2.69
CA LEU A 129 -6.81 -9.07 2.47
C LEU A 129 -6.04 -9.37 3.75
N LEU A 130 -6.36 -8.66 4.83
CA LEU A 130 -5.71 -8.80 6.13
C LEU A 130 -5.99 -10.15 6.81
N THR A 131 -7.14 -10.78 6.52
CA THR A 131 -7.57 -12.04 7.15
C THR A 131 -7.23 -13.28 6.33
N GLN A 132 -7.32 -13.19 5.00
CA GLN A 132 -7.12 -14.34 4.11
C GLN A 132 -5.69 -14.45 3.59
N PHE A 133 -5.06 -13.31 3.24
CA PHE A 133 -3.78 -13.31 2.53
C PHE A 133 -2.59 -12.95 3.42
N VAL A 134 -2.73 -11.97 4.31
CA VAL A 134 -1.63 -11.54 5.20
C VAL A 134 -1.74 -12.19 6.58
N ARG A 135 -1.64 -13.53 6.57
CA ARG A 135 -1.52 -14.33 7.79
C ARG A 135 -0.08 -14.30 8.31
N LEU A 136 0.07 -14.31 9.64
CA LEU A 136 1.37 -14.37 10.29
C LEU A 136 2.09 -15.67 9.91
N PRO A 137 3.41 -15.64 9.63
CA PRO A 137 4.18 -16.85 9.39
C PRO A 137 4.37 -17.59 10.71
N VAL A 138 3.53 -18.59 10.98
CA VAL A 138 3.70 -19.46 12.14
C VAL A 138 4.86 -20.42 11.84
N PRO A 139 5.90 -20.49 12.69
CA PRO A 139 7.01 -21.40 12.49
C PRO A 139 6.51 -22.85 12.52
N ASN A 140 6.97 -23.66 11.57
CA ASN A 140 6.65 -25.08 11.56
C ASN A 140 7.31 -25.77 12.78
N LEU A 141 6.68 -26.81 13.33
CA LEU A 141 7.24 -27.61 14.43
C LEU A 141 8.66 -28.10 14.10
N GLN A 142 8.91 -28.49 12.85
CA GLN A 142 10.25 -28.88 12.39
C GLN A 142 11.29 -27.75 12.51
N GLN A 143 10.90 -26.51 12.24
CA GLN A 143 11.79 -25.35 12.38
C GLN A 143 12.08 -25.06 13.84
N ILE A 144 11.07 -25.19 14.71
CA ILE A 144 11.23 -25.07 16.17
C ILE A 144 12.14 -26.17 16.69
N ASP A 145 11.92 -27.42 16.26
CA ASP A 145 12.72 -28.57 16.66
C ASP A 145 14.18 -28.46 16.21
N SER A 146 14.43 -27.88 15.02
CA SER A 146 15.79 -27.64 14.52
C SER A 146 16.51 -26.51 15.26
N ALA A 147 15.75 -25.54 15.80
CA ALA A 147 16.29 -24.44 16.61
C ALA A 147 16.45 -24.83 18.08
N ALA A 148 15.74 -25.86 18.55
CA ALA A 148 15.86 -26.39 19.89
C ALA A 148 17.21 -27.10 20.07
N ALA A 149 18.11 -26.52 20.87
CA ALA A 149 19.39 -27.14 21.20
C ALA A 149 19.16 -28.41 22.04
N LYS A 150 19.32 -29.59 21.42
CA LYS A 150 19.22 -30.89 22.11
C LYS A 150 20.63 -31.35 22.48
N ALA A 151 20.84 -31.67 23.76
CA ALA A 151 22.11 -32.23 24.23
C ALA A 151 22.46 -33.56 23.52
N LYS A 152 21.44 -34.29 23.06
CA LYS A 152 21.56 -35.49 22.24
C LYS A 152 22.32 -35.25 20.93
N ASP A 153 22.26 -34.04 20.38
CA ASP A 153 22.96 -33.69 19.14
C ASP A 153 24.48 -33.64 19.35
N TYR A 154 24.94 -33.37 20.59
CA TYR A 154 26.35 -33.41 20.93
C TYR A 154 26.89 -34.85 20.98
N GLU A 155 26.09 -35.76 21.53
CA GLU A 155 26.42 -37.18 21.67
C GLU A 155 26.40 -37.92 20.33
N ALA A 156 25.64 -37.40 19.36
CA ALA A 156 25.57 -37.93 18.00
C ALA A 156 26.76 -37.53 17.11
N LEU A 157 27.63 -36.60 17.54
CA LEU A 157 28.78 -36.15 16.76
C LEU A 157 29.95 -37.15 16.86
N SER A 158 30.67 -37.33 15.75
CA SER A 158 31.86 -38.19 15.71
C SER A 158 32.98 -37.65 16.60
N LEU A 159 33.73 -38.53 17.28
CA LEU A 159 34.85 -38.18 18.18
C LEU A 159 35.90 -37.28 17.51
N GLY A 160 36.09 -37.40 16.19
CA GLY A 160 37.00 -36.53 15.42
C GLY A 160 36.50 -35.09 15.25
N GLN A 161 35.19 -34.85 15.31
CA GLN A 161 34.60 -33.50 15.25
C GLN A 161 34.46 -32.87 16.65
N ILE A 162 34.40 -33.70 17.70
CA ILE A 162 34.33 -33.28 19.11
C ILE A 162 35.66 -32.70 19.58
N LEU A 163 36.79 -33.13 19.03
CA LEU A 163 38.13 -32.67 19.42
C LEU A 163 38.64 -31.54 18.49
N ARG A 164 38.13 -30.32 18.70
CA ARG A 164 38.68 -29.12 18.04
C ARG A 164 39.62 -28.38 18.99
N ILE A 165 40.91 -28.39 18.68
CA ILE A 165 41.92 -27.57 19.39
C ILE A 165 42.28 -26.39 18.46
N PRO A 166 41.72 -25.19 18.70
CA PRO A 166 41.78 -24.08 17.73
C PRO A 166 43.22 -23.59 17.47
N VAL A 167 44.07 -23.61 18.51
CA VAL A 167 45.47 -23.16 18.40
C VAL A 167 46.29 -24.10 17.52
N LEU A 168 46.11 -25.41 17.68
CA LEU A 168 46.84 -26.43 16.94
C LEU A 168 46.41 -26.44 15.46
N GLN A 169 45.12 -26.25 15.17
CA GLN A 169 44.63 -26.12 13.78
C GLN A 169 45.09 -24.83 13.10
N GLN A 170 45.12 -23.70 13.80
CA GLN A 170 45.65 -22.45 13.24
C GLN A 170 47.15 -22.54 12.95
N GLN A 171 47.92 -23.19 13.83
CA GLN A 171 49.35 -23.43 13.61
C GLN A 171 49.59 -24.43 12.46
N LEU A 172 48.80 -25.50 12.38
CA LEU A 172 48.92 -26.50 11.33
C LEU A 172 48.52 -25.91 9.97
N ARG A 173 47.46 -25.08 9.89
CA ARG A 173 47.11 -24.33 8.68
C ARG A 173 48.20 -23.35 8.25
N LYS A 174 48.82 -22.62 9.20
CA LYS A 174 49.96 -21.73 8.89
C LYS A 174 51.17 -22.49 8.37
N LEU A 175 51.44 -23.68 8.92
CA LEU A 175 52.50 -24.57 8.45
C LEU A 175 52.18 -25.18 7.08
N THR A 176 50.95 -25.64 6.85
CA THR A 176 50.53 -26.19 5.55
C THR A 176 50.52 -25.12 4.46
N ALA A 177 50.12 -23.88 4.78
CA ALA A 177 50.24 -22.75 3.87
C ALA A 177 51.71 -22.40 3.56
N ALA A 178 52.59 -22.40 4.57
CA ALA A 178 54.02 -22.19 4.38
C ALA A 178 54.72 -23.34 3.63
N MET A 179 54.14 -24.55 3.63
CA MET A 179 54.70 -25.73 2.97
C MET A 179 54.12 -25.95 1.57
N GLY A 180 52.90 -25.46 1.31
CA GLY A 180 52.25 -25.45 -0.02
C GLY A 180 52.87 -24.46 -1.00
N ASP A 181 53.63 -23.48 -0.50
CA ASP A 181 54.36 -22.47 -1.30
C ASP A 181 55.62 -23.03 -2.00
N LEU A 182 55.92 -24.34 -1.85
CA LEU A 182 57.08 -25.01 -2.46
C LEU A 182 56.74 -25.88 -3.69
N THR A 183 55.47 -26.02 -4.05
CA THR A 183 55.05 -26.75 -5.26
C THR A 183 53.97 -25.98 -6.02
N THR A 184 54.46 -25.08 -6.87
CA THR A 184 53.89 -24.68 -8.17
C THR A 184 52.51 -23.99 -8.21
N GLU A 185 52.58 -22.81 -8.84
CA GLU A 185 51.55 -22.01 -9.51
C GLU A 185 50.58 -21.17 -8.66
N GLU A 186 50.73 -19.86 -8.88
CA GLU A 186 49.88 -18.76 -8.44
C GLU A 186 48.41 -19.05 -8.76
N VAL A 187 47.64 -19.40 -7.73
CA VAL A 187 46.21 -19.11 -7.70
C VAL A 187 46.06 -17.92 -6.77
N GLU A 188 45.71 -16.78 -7.38
CA GLU A 188 45.31 -15.54 -6.75
C GLU A 188 44.09 -15.79 -5.86
N ASP A 189 44.34 -16.23 -4.62
CA ASP A 189 43.30 -16.46 -3.62
C ASP A 189 42.95 -15.10 -3.02
N THR A 190 41.94 -14.49 -3.64
CA THR A 190 41.20 -13.32 -3.19
C THR A 190 40.57 -13.60 -1.82
N THR A 191 41.39 -13.61 -0.77
CA THR A 191 40.91 -13.43 0.61
C THR A 191 40.65 -11.94 0.83
N GLY A 192 39.72 -11.42 0.02
CA GLY A 192 39.05 -10.16 0.25
C GLY A 192 38.34 -10.27 1.58
N MET A 193 38.90 -9.62 2.59
CA MET A 193 38.14 -9.12 3.73
C MET A 193 37.26 -7.99 3.17
N GLN A 194 36.19 -8.36 2.45
CA GLN A 194 35.13 -7.43 2.08
C GLN A 194 34.45 -7.02 3.38
N ASP A 195 34.67 -5.77 3.76
CA ASP A 195 33.88 -4.96 4.69
C ASP A 195 32.43 -4.78 4.19
N ASN A 196 31.74 -5.89 3.86
CA ASN A 196 30.32 -5.92 3.52
C ASN A 196 29.46 -6.14 4.79
N PHE A 197 29.88 -5.61 5.94
CA PHE A 197 29.15 -5.80 7.19
C PHE A 197 27.97 -4.83 7.36
N LEU A 198 27.81 -3.86 6.46
CA LEU A 198 26.56 -3.13 6.32
C LEU A 198 26.05 -3.38 4.91
N PRO A 199 24.85 -3.96 4.73
CA PRO A 199 24.20 -3.84 3.44
C PRO A 199 24.05 -2.35 3.19
N GLU A 200 24.75 -1.86 2.17
CA GLU A 200 24.50 -0.55 1.59
C GLU A 200 22.99 -0.51 1.35
N VAL A 201 22.29 0.35 2.09
CA VAL A 201 20.85 0.56 1.94
C VAL A 201 20.69 1.30 0.62
N SER A 202 20.83 0.56 -0.48
CA SER A 202 20.53 1.01 -1.82
C SER A 202 19.09 1.49 -1.75
N ALA A 203 18.85 2.75 -2.13
CA ALA A 203 17.51 3.30 -2.20
C ALA A 203 16.65 2.35 -3.03
N VAL A 204 15.79 1.58 -2.36
CA VAL A 204 14.94 0.57 -2.99
C VAL A 204 14.17 1.29 -4.08
N SER A 205 14.40 0.88 -5.32
CA SER A 205 13.77 1.51 -6.46
C SER A 205 12.25 1.38 -6.31
N VAL A 206 11.49 2.43 -6.68
CA VAL A 206 10.01 2.41 -6.64
C VAL A 206 9.46 1.19 -7.41
N GLU A 207 10.21 0.73 -8.41
CA GLU A 207 9.91 -0.45 -9.22
C GLU A 207 10.01 -1.77 -8.43
N GLU A 208 11.01 -1.93 -7.55
CA GLU A 208 11.11 -3.08 -6.63
C GLU A 208 9.98 -3.07 -5.60
N THR A 209 9.57 -1.90 -5.09
CA THR A 209 8.42 -1.83 -4.17
C THR A 209 7.11 -2.20 -4.88
N ALA A 210 6.92 -1.79 -6.13
CA ALA A 210 5.74 -2.15 -6.92
C ALA A 210 5.67 -3.65 -7.27
N SER A 211 6.80 -4.36 -7.23
CA SER A 211 6.88 -5.81 -7.48
C SER A 211 6.47 -6.67 -6.27
N LEU A 212 6.24 -6.06 -5.10
CA LEU A 212 5.86 -6.81 -3.91
C LEU A 212 4.49 -7.47 -4.13
N LYS A 213 4.46 -8.80 -3.95
CA LYS A 213 3.28 -9.65 -4.21
C LYS A 213 1.99 -9.14 -3.55
N HIS A 214 2.07 -8.54 -2.37
CA HIS A 214 0.91 -8.00 -1.67
C HIS A 214 0.36 -6.71 -2.32
N ILE A 215 1.21 -5.88 -2.93
CA ILE A 215 0.82 -4.68 -3.68
C ILE A 215 0.18 -5.08 -5.01
N GLN A 216 0.71 -6.09 -5.70
CA GLN A 216 0.09 -6.61 -6.92
C GLN A 216 -1.32 -7.14 -6.65
N LEU A 217 -1.47 -7.93 -5.58
CA LEU A 217 -2.77 -8.44 -5.15
C LEU A 217 -3.74 -7.30 -4.79
N TYR A 218 -3.24 -6.25 -4.13
CA TYR A 218 -4.05 -5.06 -3.83
C TYR A 218 -4.50 -4.35 -5.11
N ARG A 219 -3.62 -4.18 -6.11
CA ARG A 219 -3.95 -3.54 -7.40
C ARG A 219 -4.99 -4.34 -8.20
N GLU A 220 -4.89 -5.66 -8.20
CA GLU A 220 -5.89 -6.53 -8.83
C GLU A 220 -7.27 -6.36 -8.19
N LEU A 221 -7.32 -6.29 -6.86
CA LEU A 221 -8.57 -6.04 -6.14
C LEU A 221 -9.08 -4.63 -6.37
N GLN A 222 -8.18 -3.63 -6.44
CA GLN A 222 -8.52 -2.23 -6.67
C GLN A 222 -9.31 -2.02 -7.95
N ALA A 223 -9.05 -2.82 -8.98
CA ALA A 223 -9.82 -2.79 -10.22
C ALA A 223 -11.34 -2.97 -10.00
N ASN A 224 -11.76 -3.69 -8.94
CA ASN A 224 -13.17 -3.94 -8.65
C ASN A 224 -13.94 -2.70 -8.19
N TRP A 225 -13.28 -1.74 -7.52
CA TRP A 225 -13.95 -0.52 -7.02
C TRP A 225 -13.50 0.76 -7.71
N GLN A 226 -12.40 0.73 -8.46
CA GLN A 226 -11.89 1.90 -9.19
C GLN A 226 -12.89 2.46 -10.20
N ALA A 227 -13.71 1.60 -10.80
CA ALA A 227 -14.79 2.05 -11.69
C ALA A 227 -15.81 2.92 -10.95
N TYR A 228 -16.23 2.52 -9.73
CA TYR A 228 -17.17 3.29 -8.92
C TYR A 228 -16.61 4.64 -8.50
N ASP A 229 -15.33 4.72 -8.12
CA ASP A 229 -14.62 5.98 -7.85
C ASP A 229 -14.61 6.89 -9.10
N ALA A 230 -14.23 6.34 -10.26
CA ALA A 230 -14.21 7.10 -11.50
C ALA A 230 -15.59 7.66 -11.88
N TYR A 231 -16.64 6.83 -11.84
CA TYR A 231 -18.01 7.26 -12.15
C TYR A 231 -18.58 8.23 -11.11
N SER A 232 -18.22 8.08 -9.83
CA SER A 232 -18.63 9.02 -8.78
C SER A 232 -18.11 10.42 -9.07
N ARG A 233 -16.83 10.56 -9.45
CA ARG A 233 -16.21 11.86 -9.83
C ARG A 233 -16.86 12.49 -11.06
N VAL A 234 -17.08 11.69 -12.11
CA VAL A 234 -17.73 12.19 -13.34
C VAL A 234 -19.16 12.65 -13.04
N SER A 235 -19.90 11.89 -12.23
CA SER A 235 -21.27 12.25 -11.83
C SER A 235 -21.29 13.52 -10.98
N MET A 236 -20.33 13.70 -10.06
CA MET A 236 -20.16 14.93 -9.27
C MET A 236 -19.86 16.14 -10.15
N ALA A 237 -18.96 16.00 -11.13
CA ALA A 237 -18.62 17.07 -12.06
C ALA A 237 -19.82 17.46 -12.94
N MET A 238 -20.57 16.47 -13.44
CA MET A 238 -21.80 16.70 -14.21
C MET A 238 -22.90 17.34 -13.35
N GLY A 239 -23.07 16.90 -12.11
CA GLY A 239 -24.00 17.52 -11.15
C GLY A 239 -23.64 18.97 -10.84
N THR A 240 -22.35 19.25 -10.62
CA THR A 240 -21.85 20.62 -10.40
C THR A 240 -22.10 21.52 -11.62
N ASN A 241 -21.91 20.97 -12.83
CA ASN A 241 -22.23 21.69 -14.07
C ASN A 241 -23.73 22.01 -14.16
N GLN A 242 -24.61 21.06 -13.84
CA GLN A 242 -26.06 21.31 -13.82
C GLN A 242 -26.47 22.33 -12.74
N LEU A 243 -25.84 22.30 -11.56
CA LEU A 243 -26.04 23.30 -10.52
C LEU A 243 -25.64 24.70 -11.00
N LEU A 244 -24.48 24.85 -11.67
CA LEU A 244 -24.06 26.13 -12.26
C LEU A 244 -25.02 26.62 -13.33
N GLN A 245 -25.55 25.73 -14.18
CA GLN A 245 -26.57 26.10 -15.16
C GLN A 245 -27.88 26.52 -14.49
N SER A 246 -28.24 25.88 -13.38
CA SER A 246 -29.41 26.26 -12.60
C SER A 246 -29.25 27.65 -11.95
N ILE A 247 -28.07 27.94 -11.38
CA ILE A 247 -27.73 29.29 -10.88
C ILE A 247 -27.77 30.31 -12.01
N ASN A 248 -27.26 29.95 -13.18
CA ASN A 248 -27.27 30.82 -14.35
C ASN A 248 -28.69 31.16 -14.81
N ALA A 249 -29.57 30.15 -14.90
CA ALA A 249 -30.98 30.32 -15.23
C ALA A 249 -31.71 31.18 -14.19
N TYR A 250 -31.38 31.00 -12.90
CA TYR A 250 -31.90 31.83 -11.82
C TYR A 250 -31.47 33.30 -11.95
N CYS A 251 -30.17 33.57 -12.10
CA CYS A 251 -29.65 34.93 -12.30
C CYS A 251 -30.25 35.62 -13.52
N LEU A 252 -30.41 34.88 -14.63
CA LEU A 252 -31.07 35.37 -15.83
C LEU A 252 -32.52 35.78 -15.54
N GLY A 253 -33.25 34.98 -14.75
CA GLY A 253 -34.62 35.28 -14.35
C GLY A 253 -34.73 36.55 -13.53
N VAL A 254 -33.88 36.71 -12.51
CA VAL A 254 -33.86 37.90 -11.64
C VAL A 254 -33.48 39.15 -12.45
N LEU A 255 -32.39 39.12 -13.23
CA LEU A 255 -31.91 40.29 -13.97
C LEU A 255 -32.84 40.70 -15.12
N LEU A 256 -33.50 39.76 -15.78
CA LEU A 256 -34.48 40.11 -16.82
C LEU A 256 -35.76 40.68 -16.23
N SER A 257 -36.22 40.15 -15.09
CA SER A 257 -37.51 40.54 -14.50
C SER A 257 -37.43 41.83 -13.68
N GLU A 258 -36.38 42.01 -12.87
CA GLU A 258 -36.27 43.15 -11.97
C GLU A 258 -35.57 44.35 -12.62
N THR A 259 -34.42 44.15 -13.26
CA THR A 259 -33.59 45.26 -13.73
C THR A 259 -33.79 45.60 -15.20
N GLN A 260 -34.45 44.72 -15.99
CA GLN A 260 -34.65 44.87 -17.44
C GLN A 260 -33.35 45.15 -18.24
N THR A 261 -32.19 44.85 -17.65
CA THR A 261 -30.86 45.12 -18.23
C THR A 261 -30.30 43.85 -18.85
N GLY A 262 -30.62 43.61 -20.12
CA GLY A 262 -30.18 42.40 -20.85
C GLY A 262 -28.66 42.22 -20.90
N TRP A 263 -27.88 43.32 -20.94
CA TRP A 263 -26.41 43.26 -20.97
C TRP A 263 -25.79 42.71 -19.69
N ALA A 264 -26.30 43.10 -18.52
CA ALA A 264 -25.80 42.60 -17.25
C ALA A 264 -26.03 41.09 -17.13
N ALA A 265 -27.21 40.62 -17.56
CA ALA A 265 -27.53 39.21 -17.62
C ALA A 265 -26.60 38.44 -18.56
N ALA A 266 -26.36 38.97 -19.78
CA ALA A 266 -25.46 38.35 -20.75
C ALA A 266 -24.03 38.19 -20.21
N CYS A 267 -23.50 39.22 -19.54
CA CYS A 267 -22.17 39.16 -18.90
C CYS A 267 -22.13 38.09 -17.79
N CYS A 268 -23.14 38.04 -16.93
CA CYS A 268 -23.24 37.03 -15.87
C CYS A 268 -23.27 35.60 -16.46
N MET A 269 -24.08 35.38 -17.49
CA MET A 269 -24.16 34.09 -18.18
C MET A 269 -22.83 33.68 -18.81
N ALA A 270 -22.12 34.63 -19.44
CA ALA A 270 -20.83 34.36 -20.06
C ALA A 270 -19.79 33.93 -19.00
N VAL A 271 -19.76 34.61 -17.85
CA VAL A 271 -18.85 34.27 -16.75
C VAL A 271 -19.17 32.88 -16.20
N ILE A 272 -20.42 32.58 -15.84
CA ILE A 272 -20.79 31.28 -15.26
C ILE A 272 -20.55 30.14 -16.27
N SER A 273 -20.91 30.35 -17.54
CA SER A 273 -20.70 29.36 -18.60
C SER A 273 -19.21 29.11 -18.87
N SER A 274 -18.37 30.14 -18.75
CA SER A 274 -16.92 30.00 -18.89
C SER A 274 -16.31 29.14 -17.77
N VAL A 275 -16.77 29.33 -16.53
CA VAL A 275 -16.36 28.52 -15.38
C VAL A 275 -16.80 27.07 -15.55
N ALA A 276 -18.06 26.85 -15.93
CA ALA A 276 -18.60 25.53 -16.22
C ALA A 276 -17.78 24.79 -17.30
N TRP A 277 -17.43 25.50 -18.39
CA TRP A 277 -16.59 24.94 -19.45
C TRP A 277 -15.16 24.62 -18.98
N LEU A 278 -14.56 25.50 -18.16
CA LEU A 278 -13.23 25.26 -17.59
C LEU A 278 -13.20 24.02 -16.68
N ILE A 279 -14.25 23.79 -15.89
CA ILE A 279 -14.37 22.60 -15.04
C ILE A 279 -14.35 21.32 -15.90
N VAL A 280 -15.16 21.27 -16.96
CA VAL A 280 -15.21 20.12 -17.88
C VAL A 280 -13.87 19.92 -18.58
N ARG A 281 -13.21 21.00 -19.00
CA ARG A 281 -11.90 20.92 -19.66
C ARG A 281 -10.82 20.39 -18.70
N HIS A 282 -10.81 20.86 -17.46
CA HIS A 282 -9.85 20.42 -16.46
C HIS A 282 -10.03 18.94 -16.11
N ASP A 283 -11.27 18.46 -16.04
CA ASP A 283 -11.56 17.04 -15.81
C ASP A 283 -11.08 16.16 -16.99
N ARG A 284 -11.33 16.59 -18.23
CA ARG A 284 -10.82 15.89 -19.44
C ARG A 284 -9.30 15.82 -19.46
N SER A 285 -8.60 16.89 -19.05
CA SER A 285 -7.14 16.91 -19.01
C SER A 285 -6.56 15.85 -18.07
N LYS A 286 -7.23 15.54 -16.97
CA LYS A 286 -6.75 14.53 -16.01
C LYS A 286 -7.09 13.10 -16.42
N CYS A 287 -8.06 12.91 -17.31
CA CYS A 287 -8.47 11.59 -17.76
C CYS A 287 -7.59 11.04 -18.90
N GLY A 288 -6.86 11.90 -19.62
CA GLY A 288 -5.98 11.52 -20.73
C GLY A 288 -4.80 10.63 -20.32
N ASP A 289 -4.34 10.76 -19.08
CA ASP A 289 -3.21 9.99 -18.54
C ASP A 289 -3.64 8.71 -17.79
N CYS A 290 -4.94 8.41 -17.74
CA CYS A 290 -5.39 7.16 -17.13
C CYS A 290 -5.09 6.00 -18.09
N PRO A 291 -4.29 4.99 -17.68
CA PRO A 291 -4.18 3.76 -18.46
C PRO A 291 -5.58 3.19 -18.64
N ARG A 292 -5.94 2.94 -19.90
CA ARG A 292 -7.24 2.42 -20.30
C ARG A 292 -7.47 1.13 -19.51
N VAL A 293 -8.30 1.18 -18.48
CA VAL A 293 -8.66 0.01 -17.66
C VAL A 293 -9.39 -0.95 -18.59
N GLN A 294 -8.66 -1.89 -19.18
CA GLN A 294 -9.23 -3.05 -19.83
C GLN A 294 -9.89 -3.85 -18.71
N MET A 295 -11.21 -3.71 -18.58
CA MET A 295 -11.95 -4.58 -17.68
C MET A 295 -11.69 -6.03 -18.12
N PRO A 296 -11.19 -6.90 -17.24
CA PRO A 296 -11.05 -8.31 -17.56
C PRO A 296 -12.43 -8.86 -17.88
N GLN A 297 -12.63 -9.35 -19.11
CA GLN A 297 -13.91 -9.89 -19.60
C GLN A 297 -14.32 -11.23 -18.95
N THR A 298 -13.80 -11.55 -17.77
CA THR A 298 -13.88 -12.91 -17.21
C THR A 298 -14.45 -12.89 -15.81
N LEU A 299 -15.69 -13.37 -15.69
CA LEU A 299 -16.33 -14.09 -14.58
C LEU A 299 -17.75 -13.57 -14.29
N PHE A 300 -18.66 -13.93 -15.18
CA PHE A 300 -19.97 -14.44 -14.79
C PHE A 300 -20.00 -15.93 -15.11
#